data_AF-A0A5C0B5Q4-F1
#
_entry.id   AF-A0A5C0B5Q4-F1
#
_cell.length_a   1.000
_cell.length_b   1.000
_cell.length_c   1.000
_cell.angle_alpha   90.00
_cell.angle_beta   90.00
_cell.angle_gamma   90.00
#
_symmetry.space_group_name_H-M   'P 1'
#
loop_
_entity.id
_entity.type
_entity.pdbx_description
1 polymer ?
#
loop_
_entity_poly.entity_id
_entity_poly.type
_entity_poly.pdbx_seq_one_letter_code
_entity_poly.pdbx_strand_id
1 'polypeptide(L)'
;MLTLTSFTAANGGVKLISSNATAGVLNVITGEGVDVITAVGASIDTLNVGGGNDVVTLISSGLSAGASIDLGAGNDTLVVTVPFVAGGTINGGAGRDTLQISDVTPNYAAINSVISFEVLALAASGALVDVGQITNTTLSSFAVANTGTTSFINAKLGSAFSIDTSVNVAAVNIESANGVANVDITLNNNGLQYGPPSALAALSVTGASTISLTSAGSGAQANIITALSTSSSTTVSIDGNVNLTLSLAAGVGSTINATGFTGRLNLTASDTAAVLIGGRSADTIVGSSGNDTIVGGTASGNNIADILTGGAGNDNFKFLTLAETRNNDLLNSLRTDAALMDRITDFNGNGAGIGDTITFGIGANAFGVGLTFTSGTTAVVTAVAVSNATDIRSLNEKIWAEVGATAIASTNAVAQVYDVTVTGGLLAGRYLVMDNGDRIVNVADTMISLTGMTGALHASDILFAA
;
A
#
# COMPACT_ATOMS: atom_id res chain seq x y z
N MET A 1 -1.77 48.28 28.81
CA MET A 1 -1.95 46.84 28.54
C MET A 1 -1.23 46.08 29.63
N LEU A 2 -1.89 45.17 30.34
CA LEU A 2 -1.23 44.31 31.32
C LEU A 2 -0.52 43.18 30.57
N THR A 3 0.78 43.02 30.79
CA THR A 3 1.56 41.94 30.21
C THR A 3 1.35 40.69 31.03
N LEU A 4 0.88 39.60 30.40
CA LEU A 4 0.81 38.30 31.06
C LEU A 4 2.22 37.74 31.25
N THR A 5 2.65 37.61 32.50
CA THR A 5 3.97 37.08 32.87
C THR A 5 3.91 35.66 33.44
N SER A 6 2.74 35.23 33.92
CA SER A 6 2.59 33.88 34.47
C SER A 6 1.18 33.36 34.27
N PHE A 7 1.07 32.10 33.85
CA PHE A 7 -0.15 31.31 33.83
C PHE A 7 0.14 29.93 34.44
N THR A 8 -0.67 29.52 35.41
CA THR A 8 -0.56 28.19 36.00
C THR A 8 -1.93 27.55 36.07
N ALA A 9 -2.05 26.34 35.56
CA ALA A 9 -3.21 25.49 35.72
C ALA A 9 -2.77 24.13 36.30
N ALA A 10 -3.67 23.49 37.04
CA ALA A 10 -3.51 22.08 37.40
C ALA A 10 -3.96 21.22 36.20
N ASN A 11 -4.55 20.05 36.45
CA ASN A 11 -5.04 19.17 35.39
C ASN A 11 -6.25 19.78 34.63
N GLY A 12 -6.37 19.42 33.36
CA GLY A 12 -7.46 19.79 32.45
C GLY A 12 -6.92 20.31 31.11
N GLY A 13 -7.69 20.16 30.02
CA GLY A 13 -7.28 20.64 28.69
C GLY A 13 -7.32 22.16 28.55
N VAL A 14 -6.20 22.81 28.84
CA VAL A 14 -5.98 24.25 28.78
C VAL A 14 -5.91 24.70 27.33
N LYS A 15 -6.62 25.78 27.00
CA LYS A 15 -6.41 26.52 25.76
C LYS A 15 -5.96 27.95 26.07
N LEU A 16 -4.70 28.27 25.77
CA LEU A 16 -4.11 29.58 26.01
C LEU A 16 -3.63 30.20 24.71
N ILE A 17 -3.93 31.48 24.51
CA ILE A 17 -3.36 32.29 23.43
C ILE A 17 -2.74 33.54 24.06
N SER A 18 -1.41 33.65 23.99
CA SER A 18 -0.64 34.78 24.46
C SER A 18 0.00 35.53 23.29
N SER A 19 -0.36 36.80 23.13
CA SER A 19 0.26 37.73 22.18
C SER A 19 1.33 38.62 22.83
N ASN A 20 1.78 38.27 24.06
CA ASN A 20 2.84 39.01 24.74
C ASN A 20 4.11 39.02 23.89
N ALA A 21 4.65 40.19 23.57
CA ALA A 21 5.89 40.33 22.80
C ALA A 21 7.10 40.73 23.65
N THR A 22 6.91 40.88 24.96
CA THR A 22 7.99 41.21 25.90
C THR A 22 8.88 39.99 26.07
N ALA A 23 10.16 40.12 25.74
CA ALA A 23 11.07 38.99 25.66
C ALA A 23 11.33 38.35 27.04
N GLY A 24 11.27 37.02 27.11
CA GLY A 24 11.68 36.23 28.28
C GLY A 24 10.94 36.54 29.58
N VAL A 25 9.63 36.80 29.53
CA VAL A 25 8.85 37.10 30.75
C VAL A 25 7.67 36.17 30.99
N LEU A 26 7.28 35.35 30.01
CA LEU A 26 6.10 34.50 30.07
C LEU A 26 6.45 33.14 30.64
N ASN A 27 5.84 32.82 31.79
CA ASN A 27 5.90 31.51 32.42
C ASN A 27 4.54 30.79 32.29
N VAL A 28 4.50 29.63 31.67
CA VAL A 28 3.30 28.79 31.52
C VAL A 28 3.57 27.43 32.11
N ILE A 29 2.74 27.00 33.05
CA ILE A 29 2.81 25.66 33.65
C ILE A 29 1.41 25.08 33.69
N THR A 30 1.18 23.95 33.03
CA THR A 30 -0.08 23.21 33.09
C THR A 30 0.16 21.80 33.64
N GLY A 31 -0.92 21.05 33.89
CA GLY A 31 -0.90 19.72 34.50
C GLY A 31 -1.24 18.61 33.51
N GLU A 32 -1.84 17.51 33.96
CA GLU A 32 -2.31 16.47 33.03
C GLU A 32 -3.50 16.97 32.19
N GLY A 33 -3.55 16.70 30.89
CA GLY A 33 -4.61 17.19 30.01
C GLY A 33 -4.23 17.09 28.54
N VAL A 34 -5.10 17.55 27.64
CA VAL A 34 -4.70 17.85 26.26
C VAL A 34 -4.71 19.36 26.13
N ASP A 35 -3.52 19.94 26.18
CA ASP A 35 -3.30 21.37 26.23
C ASP A 35 -2.98 21.94 24.85
N VAL A 36 -3.49 23.14 24.58
CA VAL A 36 -3.27 23.86 23.33
C VAL A 36 -2.82 25.28 23.65
N ILE A 37 -1.52 25.52 23.55
CA ILE A 37 -0.88 26.79 23.89
C ILE A 37 -0.38 27.47 22.62
N THR A 38 -0.73 28.72 22.41
CA THR A 38 -0.15 29.57 21.37
C THR A 38 0.54 30.75 22.02
N ALA A 39 1.82 30.96 21.73
CA ALA A 39 2.60 32.04 22.34
C ALA A 39 3.64 32.62 21.37
N VAL A 40 3.97 33.89 21.55
CA VAL A 40 5.10 34.50 20.85
C VAL A 40 6.40 33.91 21.39
N GLY A 41 7.20 33.25 20.54
CA GLY A 41 8.37 32.48 20.98
C GLY A 41 9.36 33.29 21.82
N ALA A 42 9.66 34.53 21.42
CA ALA A 42 10.60 35.39 22.15
C ALA A 42 10.10 35.73 23.56
N SER A 43 8.79 35.69 23.82
CA SER A 43 8.24 36.04 25.13
C SER A 43 8.40 34.97 26.18
N ILE A 44 8.60 33.72 25.76
CA ILE A 44 8.67 32.56 26.64
C ILE A 44 9.95 32.65 27.48
N ASP A 45 9.77 32.47 28.79
CA ASP A 45 10.82 32.16 29.75
C ASP A 45 10.75 30.65 30.05
N THR A 46 9.64 30.18 30.64
CA THR A 46 9.35 28.75 30.85
C THR A 46 7.99 28.39 30.29
N LEU A 47 7.88 27.27 29.58
CA LEU A 47 6.62 26.65 29.19
C LEU A 47 6.71 25.15 29.46
N ASN A 48 5.86 24.66 30.37
CA ASN A 48 5.74 23.24 30.68
C ASN A 48 4.26 22.83 30.57
N VAL A 49 3.96 21.82 29.75
CA VAL A 49 2.57 21.37 29.52
C VAL A 49 2.18 20.09 30.25
N GLY A 50 3.07 19.50 31.04
CA GLY A 50 2.71 18.43 31.95
C GLY A 50 2.58 17.07 31.26
N GLY A 51 1.37 16.55 31.10
CA GLY A 51 1.22 15.23 30.47
C GLY A 51 -0.09 15.07 29.73
N GLY A 52 -0.06 14.30 28.65
CA GLY A 52 -1.10 14.13 27.66
C GLY A 52 -0.55 14.43 26.28
N ASN A 53 -1.40 14.59 25.27
CA ASN A 53 -0.92 14.85 23.90
C ASN A 53 -1.11 16.33 23.58
N ASP A 54 -0.12 17.14 23.93
CA ASP A 54 -0.21 18.59 23.96
C ASP A 54 0.25 19.22 22.64
N VAL A 55 -0.25 20.43 22.37
CA VAL A 55 0.11 21.22 21.19
C VAL A 55 0.57 22.61 21.61
N VAL A 56 1.84 22.92 21.35
CA VAL A 56 2.41 24.25 21.56
C VAL A 56 2.70 24.89 20.22
N THR A 57 2.19 26.10 19.97
CA THR A 57 2.41 26.85 18.72
C THR A 57 3.20 28.13 19.00
N LEU A 58 4.38 28.22 18.37
CA LEU A 58 5.22 29.41 18.41
C LEU A 58 4.88 30.34 17.24
N ILE A 59 4.55 31.58 17.56
CA ILE A 59 4.21 32.64 16.60
C ILE A 59 5.22 33.79 16.63
N SER A 60 5.33 34.48 15.48
CA SER A 60 5.98 35.78 15.27
C SER A 60 7.51 35.89 15.52
N SER A 61 8.13 35.05 16.34
CA SER A 61 9.58 35.08 16.62
C SER A 61 10.05 33.76 17.24
N GLY A 62 11.34 33.42 17.11
CA GLY A 62 11.95 32.28 17.79
C GLY A 62 12.18 32.51 19.28
N LEU A 63 12.60 31.47 19.99
CA LEU A 63 12.82 31.52 21.44
C LEU A 63 13.92 32.52 21.83
N SER A 64 13.74 33.12 23.00
CA SER A 64 14.79 33.93 23.62
C SER A 64 15.92 33.04 24.18
N ALA A 65 17.11 33.64 24.34
CA ALA A 65 18.25 32.95 24.92
C ALA A 65 17.95 32.46 26.35
N GLY A 66 18.08 31.16 26.60
CA GLY A 66 17.86 30.58 27.94
C GLY A 66 16.40 30.24 28.28
N ALA A 67 15.45 30.52 27.38
CA ALA A 67 14.08 30.03 27.53
C ALA A 67 14.02 28.51 27.55
N SER A 68 12.97 27.94 28.15
CA SER A 68 12.73 26.50 28.21
C SER A 68 11.31 26.15 27.79
N ILE A 69 11.19 25.20 26.87
CA ILE A 69 9.95 24.49 26.55
C ILE A 69 10.13 23.02 26.91
N ASP A 70 9.23 22.49 27.72
CA ASP A 70 9.16 21.07 28.08
C ASP A 70 7.73 20.57 27.84
N LEU A 71 7.56 19.63 26.91
CA LEU A 71 6.24 19.12 26.57
C LEU A 71 5.79 17.99 27.52
N GLY A 72 6.72 17.39 28.26
CA GLY A 72 6.37 16.49 29.34
C GLY A 72 6.10 15.07 28.86
N ALA A 73 4.98 14.45 29.22
CA ALA A 73 4.72 13.03 28.89
C ALA A 73 3.52 12.87 27.96
N GLY A 74 3.69 12.17 26.85
CA GLY A 74 2.66 11.84 25.87
C GLY A 74 3.18 12.06 24.46
N ASN A 75 2.30 12.10 23.47
CA ASN A 75 2.71 12.34 22.08
C ASN A 75 2.45 13.79 21.73
N ASP A 76 3.44 14.65 21.97
CA ASP A 76 3.27 16.09 21.91
C ASP A 76 3.63 16.67 20.54
N THR A 77 3.19 17.90 20.28
CA THR A 77 3.49 18.62 19.05
C THR A 77 3.92 20.05 19.32
N LEU A 78 5.15 20.40 18.94
CA LEU A 78 5.61 21.77 18.83
C LEU A 78 5.48 22.27 17.38
N VAL A 79 4.62 23.27 17.16
CA VAL A 79 4.42 23.93 15.87
C VAL A 79 5.20 25.24 15.81
N VAL A 80 6.14 25.33 14.88
CA VAL A 80 6.92 26.55 14.62
C VAL A 80 6.44 27.18 13.31
N THR A 81 5.71 28.29 13.44
CA THR A 81 5.08 28.98 12.28
C THR A 81 5.99 30.02 11.60
N VAL A 82 7.15 30.26 12.17
CA VAL A 82 8.17 31.21 11.72
C VAL A 82 9.47 30.46 11.41
N PRO A 83 10.48 31.10 10.78
CA PRO A 83 11.74 30.42 10.56
C PRO A 83 12.33 29.85 11.84
N PHE A 84 12.64 28.55 11.84
CA PHE A 84 13.06 27.89 13.07
C PHE A 84 14.48 28.32 13.44
N VAL A 85 14.61 28.94 14.61
CA VAL A 85 15.88 29.40 15.17
C VAL A 85 16.02 28.89 16.60
N ALA A 86 17.19 28.39 16.94
CA ALA A 86 17.52 28.01 18.31
C ALA A 86 17.77 29.27 19.15
N GLY A 87 17.36 29.20 20.42
CA GLY A 87 17.59 30.24 21.42
C GLY A 87 17.45 29.69 22.84
N GLY A 88 16.49 28.80 23.06
CA GLY A 88 16.27 28.11 24.32
C GLY A 88 16.49 26.60 24.25
N THR A 89 16.18 25.94 25.36
CA THR A 89 16.06 24.48 25.43
C THR A 89 14.64 24.08 25.03
N ILE A 90 14.52 23.08 24.16
CA ILE A 90 13.23 22.54 23.74
C ILE A 90 13.29 21.03 23.92
N ASN A 91 12.43 20.50 24.78
CA ASN A 91 12.35 19.09 25.12
C ASN A 91 10.93 18.57 24.84
N GLY A 92 10.81 17.52 24.01
CA GLY A 92 9.54 16.81 23.80
C GLY A 92 9.16 15.97 25.00
N GLY A 93 10.16 15.47 25.74
CA GLY A 93 9.92 14.69 26.95
C GLY A 93 9.76 13.20 26.65
N ALA A 94 8.69 12.57 27.14
CA ALA A 94 8.48 11.14 27.08
C ALA A 94 7.30 10.77 26.19
N GLY A 95 7.56 10.10 25.08
CA GLY A 95 6.54 9.59 24.19
C GLY A 95 7.03 9.69 22.76
N ARG A 96 6.13 9.97 21.80
CA ARG A 96 6.49 10.17 20.40
C ARG A 96 6.16 11.59 19.99
N ASP A 97 7.17 12.45 20.08
CA ASP A 97 7.00 13.90 19.99
C ASP A 97 7.30 14.43 18.58
N THR A 98 6.55 15.45 18.19
CA THR A 98 6.58 16.04 16.85
C THR A 98 7.06 17.48 16.88
N LEU A 99 8.17 17.75 16.17
CA LEU A 99 8.58 19.10 15.81
C LEU A 99 8.03 19.41 14.42
N GLN A 100 7.03 20.28 14.33
CA GLN A 100 6.49 20.77 13.06
C GLN A 100 7.10 22.12 12.69
N ILE A 101 7.73 22.19 11.53
CA ILE A 101 8.32 23.43 10.98
C ILE A 101 7.62 23.88 9.70
N SER A 102 7.61 25.19 9.48
CA SER A 102 7.11 25.83 8.25
C SER A 102 8.23 26.40 7.39
N ASP A 103 9.45 25.87 7.53
CA ASP A 103 10.60 26.27 6.73
C ASP A 103 10.63 25.55 5.38
N VAL A 104 10.82 26.31 4.30
CA VAL A 104 11.18 25.74 2.99
C VAL A 104 12.65 25.30 2.94
N THR A 105 13.51 26.00 3.69
CA THR A 105 14.93 25.70 3.86
C THR A 105 15.22 25.50 5.35
N PRO A 106 15.30 24.25 5.81
CA PRO A 106 15.43 23.94 7.24
C PRO A 106 16.73 24.48 7.85
N ASN A 107 16.63 24.97 9.09
CA ASN A 107 17.80 25.30 9.91
C ASN A 107 18.25 24.08 10.71
N TYR A 108 19.23 23.33 10.19
CA TYR A 108 19.70 22.09 10.82
C TYR A 108 20.33 22.31 12.19
N ALA A 109 20.96 23.45 12.45
CA ALA A 109 21.51 23.73 13.78
C ALA A 109 20.39 23.82 14.83
N ALA A 110 19.26 24.43 14.48
CA ALA A 110 18.10 24.49 15.35
C ALA A 110 17.42 23.12 15.49
N ILE A 111 17.21 22.40 14.39
CA ILE A 111 16.62 21.04 14.40
C ILE A 111 17.46 20.08 15.25
N ASN A 112 18.79 20.13 15.12
CA ASN A 112 19.68 19.27 15.89
C ASN A 112 19.80 19.64 17.37
N SER A 113 19.26 20.78 17.79
CA SER A 113 19.32 21.25 19.18
C SER A 113 18.16 20.80 20.06
N VAL A 114 17.05 20.31 19.47
CA VAL A 114 15.90 19.82 20.24
C VAL A 114 16.21 18.49 20.91
N ILE A 115 15.53 18.20 22.00
CA ILE A 115 15.73 17.02 22.83
C ILE A 115 14.44 16.19 22.84
N SER A 116 14.59 14.86 22.74
CA SER A 116 13.46 13.91 22.79
C SER A 116 12.34 14.25 21.80
N PHE A 117 12.70 14.43 20.53
CA PHE A 117 11.72 14.47 19.44
C PHE A 117 12.03 13.33 18.48
N GLU A 118 10.98 12.64 18.04
CA GLU A 118 11.08 11.50 17.13
C GLU A 118 10.68 11.87 15.70
N VAL A 119 9.83 12.90 15.56
CA VAL A 119 9.23 13.28 14.27
C VAL A 119 9.57 14.71 13.89
N LEU A 120 10.09 14.90 12.67
CA LEU A 120 10.15 16.19 12.01
C LEU A 120 9.00 16.30 10.99
N ALA A 121 8.01 17.16 11.25
CA ALA A 121 6.89 17.40 10.36
C ALA A 121 7.09 18.69 9.53
N LEU A 122 6.77 18.63 8.23
CA LEU A 122 7.00 19.72 7.28
C LEU A 122 5.68 20.30 6.79
N ALA A 123 5.37 21.51 7.25
CA ALA A 123 4.13 22.21 6.91
C ALA A 123 4.26 23.18 5.71
N ALA A 124 5.49 23.45 5.25
CA ALA A 124 5.71 24.30 4.08
C ALA A 124 5.73 23.52 2.78
N SER A 125 4.95 23.97 1.80
CA SER A 125 5.09 23.53 0.41
C SER A 125 6.43 24.00 -0.15
N GLY A 126 7.11 23.12 -0.88
CA GLY A 126 8.44 23.35 -1.42
C GLY A 126 9.58 23.07 -0.42
N ALA A 127 9.27 22.50 0.75
CA ALA A 127 10.30 22.14 1.73
C ALA A 127 11.29 21.10 1.15
N LEU A 128 12.59 21.39 1.32
CA LEU A 128 13.69 20.51 0.96
C LEU A 128 14.53 20.21 2.20
N VAL A 129 14.48 18.97 2.66
CA VAL A 129 15.26 18.48 3.82
C VAL A 129 16.39 17.58 3.35
N ASP A 130 17.62 17.95 3.70
CA ASP A 130 18.77 17.06 3.67
C ASP A 130 18.82 16.27 4.98
N VAL A 131 18.30 15.04 4.94
CA VAL A 131 18.27 14.12 6.09
C VAL A 131 19.70 13.80 6.54
N GLY A 132 20.67 13.87 5.64
CA GLY A 132 22.10 13.79 5.89
C GLY A 132 22.57 14.73 7.02
N GLN A 133 22.03 15.95 7.06
CA GLN A 133 22.43 17.01 8.00
C GLN A 133 21.75 16.94 9.37
N ILE A 134 20.77 16.05 9.55
CA ILE A 134 20.11 15.82 10.83
C ILE A 134 20.98 14.88 11.67
N THR A 135 21.74 15.43 12.62
CA THR A 135 22.62 14.67 13.51
C THR A 135 21.91 14.21 14.78
N ASN A 136 20.74 14.78 15.10
CA ASN A 136 19.92 14.28 16.19
C ASN A 136 19.38 12.89 15.82
N THR A 137 19.80 11.87 16.58
CA THR A 137 19.50 10.47 16.29
C THR A 137 18.09 10.03 16.70
N THR A 138 17.39 10.81 17.53
CA THR A 138 15.98 10.51 17.89
C THR A 138 15.05 10.89 16.75
N LEU A 139 15.38 11.96 16.00
CA LEU A 139 14.67 12.40 14.80
C LEU A 139 14.91 11.46 13.61
N SER A 140 14.22 10.33 13.60
CA SER A 140 14.29 9.32 12.54
C SER A 140 13.00 9.25 11.70
N SER A 141 11.92 9.91 12.13
CA SER A 141 10.66 9.98 11.40
C SER A 141 10.45 11.35 10.76
N PHE A 142 9.91 11.36 9.56
CA PHE A 142 9.63 12.56 8.77
C PHE A 142 8.18 12.56 8.33
N ALA A 143 7.43 13.63 8.62
CA ALA A 143 6.03 13.73 8.25
C ALA A 143 5.79 14.84 7.22
N VAL A 144 5.02 14.52 6.18
CA VAL A 144 4.52 15.49 5.21
C VAL A 144 3.21 16.06 5.73
N ALA A 145 3.23 17.30 6.22
CA ALA A 145 2.09 17.99 6.85
C ALA A 145 1.58 19.15 5.97
N ASN A 146 1.70 19.02 4.65
CA ASN A 146 1.25 20.02 3.69
C ASN A 146 0.66 19.35 2.44
N THR A 147 -0.13 20.11 1.68
CA THR A 147 -0.77 19.67 0.43
C THR A 147 0.09 19.87 -0.81
N GLY A 148 1.27 20.47 -0.65
CA GLY A 148 2.14 20.87 -1.75
C GLY A 148 3.20 19.82 -2.07
N THR A 149 4.39 20.30 -2.44
CA THR A 149 5.55 19.45 -2.73
C THR A 149 6.47 19.38 -1.53
N THR A 150 6.97 18.20 -1.20
CA THR A 150 7.99 18.00 -0.15
C THR A 150 9.12 17.12 -0.69
N SER A 151 10.36 17.47 -0.41
CA SER A 151 11.53 16.71 -0.88
C SER A 151 12.48 16.38 0.28
N PHE A 152 12.91 15.12 0.31
CA PHE A 152 13.92 14.60 1.22
C PHE A 152 15.10 14.08 0.41
N ILE A 153 16.31 14.51 0.75
CA ILE A 153 17.55 14.03 0.12
C ILE A 153 18.48 13.42 1.17
N ASN A 154 19.36 12.54 0.72
CA ASN A 154 20.27 11.78 1.58
C ASN A 154 19.54 11.07 2.74
N ALA A 155 18.36 10.50 2.47
CA ALA A 155 17.61 9.74 3.46
C ALA A 155 18.49 8.62 4.03
N LYS A 156 18.58 8.54 5.36
CA LYS A 156 19.44 7.60 6.08
C LYS A 156 18.76 6.26 6.25
N LEU A 157 19.54 5.21 6.50
CA LEU A 157 19.00 3.92 6.93
C LEU A 157 18.15 4.10 8.21
N GLY A 158 16.95 3.52 8.21
CA GLY A 158 16.00 3.63 9.31
C GLY A 158 15.18 4.93 9.32
N SER A 159 15.29 5.76 8.27
CA SER A 159 14.39 6.91 8.10
C SER A 159 12.99 6.41 7.72
N ALA A 160 11.97 6.87 8.44
CA ALA A 160 10.58 6.57 8.16
C ALA A 160 9.84 7.81 7.68
N PHE A 161 9.10 7.72 6.58
CA PHE A 161 8.37 8.83 5.98
C PHE A 161 6.87 8.61 6.11
N SER A 162 6.15 9.51 6.77
CA SER A 162 4.70 9.49 6.90
C SER A 162 4.09 10.53 5.98
N ILE A 163 3.12 10.13 5.16
CA ILE A 163 2.40 11.00 4.24
C ILE A 163 0.92 10.96 4.60
N ASP A 164 0.37 12.12 4.95
CA ASP A 164 -1.06 12.26 5.20
C ASP A 164 -1.82 12.35 3.88
N THR A 165 -2.40 11.23 3.46
CA THR A 165 -3.26 11.09 2.28
C THR A 165 -4.72 11.40 2.61
N SER A 166 -5.00 11.94 3.80
CA SER A 166 -6.33 12.48 4.10
C SER A 166 -6.64 13.78 3.34
N VAL A 167 -5.62 14.38 2.75
CA VAL A 167 -5.68 15.57 1.90
C VAL A 167 -5.00 15.31 0.56
N ASN A 168 -5.26 16.17 -0.44
CA ASN A 168 -4.56 16.09 -1.72
C ASN A 168 -3.14 16.62 -1.56
N VAL A 169 -2.15 15.73 -1.71
CA VAL A 169 -0.72 16.06 -1.66
C VAL A 169 -0.16 16.08 -3.07
N ALA A 170 0.45 17.19 -3.48
CA ALA A 170 0.89 17.36 -4.86
C ALA A 170 2.09 16.47 -5.21
N ALA A 171 3.13 16.44 -4.37
CA ALA A 171 4.28 15.56 -4.62
C ALA A 171 5.12 15.30 -3.36
N VAL A 172 5.67 14.09 -3.27
CA VAL A 172 6.70 13.75 -2.29
C VAL A 172 7.88 13.10 -3.01
N ASN A 173 9.07 13.66 -2.85
CA ASN A 173 10.30 13.14 -3.42
C ASN A 173 11.22 12.66 -2.30
N ILE A 174 11.74 11.43 -2.41
CA ILE A 174 12.66 10.84 -1.45
C ILE A 174 13.86 10.29 -2.21
N GLU A 175 15.03 10.87 -1.95
CA GLU A 175 16.31 10.38 -2.45
C GLU A 175 17.10 9.78 -1.29
N SER A 176 17.42 8.50 -1.42
CA SER A 176 18.17 7.75 -0.42
C SER A 176 19.65 8.06 -0.50
N ALA A 177 20.32 8.12 0.65
CA ALA A 177 21.78 8.18 0.67
C ALA A 177 22.39 6.90 0.06
N ASN A 178 23.61 7.03 -0.47
CA ASN A 178 24.33 5.89 -1.03
C ASN A 178 24.46 4.74 -0.01
N GLY A 179 24.10 3.52 -0.42
CA GLY A 179 24.15 2.33 0.42
C GLY A 179 22.90 2.08 1.27
N VAL A 180 21.90 2.96 1.22
CA VAL A 180 20.61 2.73 1.87
C VAL A 180 19.73 1.85 0.98
N ALA A 181 19.52 0.60 1.40
CA ALA A 181 18.79 -0.39 0.62
C ALA A 181 17.27 -0.22 0.70
N ASN A 182 16.74 0.27 1.82
CA ASN A 182 15.30 0.33 2.11
C ASN A 182 14.89 1.72 2.58
N VAL A 183 13.72 2.16 2.11
CA VAL A 183 13.01 3.34 2.57
C VAL A 183 11.64 2.92 3.09
N ASP A 184 11.31 3.33 4.32
CA ASP A 184 10.02 3.05 4.94
C ASP A 184 9.07 4.22 4.71
N ILE A 185 7.89 3.94 4.14
CA ILE A 185 6.87 4.92 3.81
C ILE A 185 5.53 4.46 4.36
N THR A 186 4.86 5.31 5.13
CA THR A 186 3.51 5.08 5.61
C THR A 186 2.56 6.10 4.98
N LEU A 187 1.55 5.62 4.26
CA LEU A 187 0.39 6.42 3.87
C LEU A 187 -0.64 6.32 4.99
N ASN A 188 -1.20 7.45 5.39
CA ASN A 188 -2.23 7.49 6.42
C ASN A 188 -3.38 8.40 6.00
N ASN A 189 -4.61 7.86 6.01
CA ASN A 189 -5.83 8.62 5.75
C ASN A 189 -6.77 8.73 6.96
N ASN A 190 -6.25 8.67 8.19
CA ASN A 190 -7.05 8.80 9.42
C ASN A 190 -7.99 10.03 9.44
N GLY A 191 -7.59 11.14 8.81
CA GLY A 191 -8.42 12.35 8.69
C GLY A 191 -9.61 12.23 7.74
N LEU A 192 -9.66 11.19 6.89
CA LEU A 192 -10.74 10.92 5.95
C LEU A 192 -11.69 9.87 6.50
N GLN A 193 -12.77 10.31 7.14
CA GLN A 193 -13.93 9.46 7.43
C GLN A 193 -15.11 9.73 6.50
N TYR A 194 -15.29 10.98 6.08
CA TYR A 194 -16.40 11.43 5.22
C TYR A 194 -15.90 12.46 4.21
N GLY A 195 -16.01 12.17 2.92
CA GLY A 195 -15.59 13.08 1.86
C GLY A 195 -15.21 12.34 0.57
N PRO A 196 -14.89 13.06 -0.51
CA PRO A 196 -14.29 12.45 -1.68
C PRO A 196 -12.91 11.87 -1.34
N PRO A 197 -12.44 10.87 -2.11
CA PRO A 197 -11.08 10.36 -1.94
C PRO A 197 -10.07 11.47 -2.24
N SER A 198 -9.01 11.53 -1.43
CA SER A 198 -7.84 12.35 -1.70
C SER A 198 -6.68 11.48 -2.17
N ALA A 199 -5.71 12.10 -2.84
CA ALA A 199 -4.58 11.38 -3.41
C ALA A 199 -3.24 12.06 -3.14
N LEU A 200 -2.20 11.23 -3.09
CA LEU A 200 -0.83 11.63 -3.35
C LEU A 200 -0.61 11.61 -4.87
N ALA A 201 -0.49 12.78 -5.48
CA ALA A 201 -0.46 12.88 -6.93
C ALA A 201 0.84 12.30 -7.53
N ALA A 202 1.98 12.54 -6.87
CA ALA A 202 3.26 11.97 -7.27
C ALA A 202 4.09 11.54 -6.05
N LEU A 203 4.56 10.30 -6.06
CA LEU A 203 5.58 9.79 -5.15
C LEU A 203 6.81 9.40 -5.97
N SER A 204 7.95 10.02 -5.72
CA SER A 204 9.22 9.67 -6.36
C SER A 204 10.19 9.16 -5.31
N VAL A 205 10.69 7.95 -5.50
CA VAL A 205 11.66 7.33 -4.57
C VAL A 205 12.87 6.82 -5.35
N THR A 206 14.05 7.34 -5.04
CA THR A 206 15.29 7.01 -5.74
C THR A 206 16.41 6.63 -4.79
N GLY A 207 17.40 5.91 -5.31
CA GLY A 207 18.59 5.48 -4.55
C GLY A 207 18.38 4.26 -3.65
N ALA A 208 17.14 3.79 -3.46
CA ALA A 208 16.83 2.57 -2.71
C ALA A 208 16.58 1.38 -3.64
N SER A 209 16.93 0.17 -3.19
CA SER A 209 16.57 -1.08 -3.87
C SER A 209 15.18 -1.60 -3.48
N THR A 210 14.70 -1.19 -2.30
CA THR A 210 13.43 -1.60 -1.73
C THR A 210 12.69 -0.40 -1.15
N ILE A 211 11.38 -0.39 -1.36
CA ILE A 211 10.45 0.54 -0.72
C ILE A 211 9.49 -0.30 0.11
N SER A 212 9.49 -0.10 1.43
CA SER A 212 8.49 -0.66 2.31
C SER A 212 7.34 0.34 2.42
N LEU A 213 6.24 0.07 1.71
CA LEU A 213 5.06 0.93 1.66
C LEU A 213 3.95 0.35 2.53
N THR A 214 3.61 1.03 3.62
CA THR A 214 2.48 0.68 4.48
C THR A 214 1.27 1.56 4.16
N SER A 215 0.14 0.94 3.83
CA SER A 215 -1.15 1.62 3.68
C SER A 215 -1.98 1.46 4.96
N ALA A 216 -2.05 2.53 5.76
CA ALA A 216 -2.76 2.58 7.04
C ALA A 216 -3.83 3.68 7.06
N GLY A 217 -4.63 3.72 8.13
CA GLY A 217 -5.61 4.78 8.37
C GLY A 217 -6.98 4.28 8.83
N SER A 218 -8.04 5.02 8.50
CA SER A 218 -9.41 4.79 9.00
C SER A 218 -10.11 3.57 8.40
N GLY A 219 -9.64 3.10 7.23
CA GLY A 219 -10.28 2.05 6.43
C GLY A 219 -11.57 2.48 5.73
N ALA A 220 -12.07 3.71 5.96
CA ALA A 220 -13.28 4.21 5.30
C ALA A 220 -13.06 4.55 3.82
N GLN A 221 -11.84 4.93 3.46
CA GLN A 221 -11.41 5.22 2.10
C GLN A 221 -10.08 4.52 1.80
N ALA A 222 -9.79 4.35 0.51
CA ALA A 222 -8.49 3.86 0.08
C ALA A 222 -7.43 4.97 0.18
N ASN A 223 -6.18 4.59 0.43
CA ASN A 223 -5.04 5.43 0.09
C ASN A 223 -4.87 5.42 -1.43
N ILE A 224 -4.46 6.55 -2.01
CA ILE A 224 -4.29 6.69 -3.47
C ILE A 224 -2.92 7.30 -3.77
N ILE A 225 -2.13 6.62 -4.60
CA ILE A 225 -0.96 7.17 -5.27
C ILE A 225 -1.24 7.14 -6.77
N THR A 226 -1.31 8.30 -7.42
CA THR A 226 -1.62 8.35 -8.86
C THR A 226 -0.41 8.22 -9.76
N ALA A 227 0.80 8.43 -9.24
CA ALA A 227 2.04 8.19 -9.97
C ALA A 227 3.18 7.86 -8.99
N LEU A 228 3.56 6.58 -8.92
CA LEU A 228 4.77 6.14 -8.24
C LEU A 228 5.91 6.01 -9.25
N SER A 229 6.97 6.79 -9.06
CA SER A 229 8.22 6.68 -9.80
C SER A 229 9.31 6.09 -8.92
N THR A 230 10.05 5.10 -9.43
CA THR A 230 11.16 4.46 -8.70
C THR A 230 12.39 4.33 -9.59
N SER A 231 13.52 3.94 -9.01
CA SER A 231 14.68 3.51 -9.80
C SER A 231 14.40 2.16 -10.47
N SER A 232 15.02 1.87 -11.61
CA SER A 232 14.85 0.57 -12.29
C SER A 232 15.17 -0.60 -11.36
N SER A 233 14.39 -1.67 -11.42
CA SER A 233 14.56 -2.88 -10.59
C SER A 233 14.32 -2.68 -9.09
N THR A 234 13.67 -1.59 -8.68
CA THR A 234 13.21 -1.40 -7.31
C THR A 234 12.08 -2.40 -6.99
N THR A 235 12.15 -3.02 -5.81
CA THR A 235 11.04 -3.79 -5.25
C THR A 235 10.20 -2.89 -4.35
N VAL A 236 8.90 -2.79 -4.62
CA VAL A 236 7.92 -2.12 -3.75
C VAL A 236 7.21 -3.21 -2.95
N SER A 237 7.55 -3.33 -1.67
CA SER A 237 6.89 -4.22 -0.73
C SER A 237 5.72 -3.49 -0.08
N ILE A 238 4.50 -3.99 -0.25
CA ILE A 238 3.27 -3.35 0.24
C ILE A 238 2.72 -4.14 1.43
N ASP A 239 2.39 -3.42 2.50
CA ASP A 239 1.77 -3.95 3.72
C ASP A 239 0.65 -2.99 4.20
N GLY A 240 -0.05 -3.37 5.26
CA GLY A 240 -1.16 -2.64 5.87
C GLY A 240 -2.52 -3.26 5.56
N ASN A 241 -3.56 -2.59 6.06
CA ASN A 241 -4.93 -3.09 6.04
C ASN A 241 -5.92 -2.15 5.38
N VAL A 242 -5.50 -0.94 5.02
CA VAL A 242 -6.33 0.02 4.30
C VAL A 242 -6.12 -0.16 2.82
N ASN A 243 -7.22 -0.27 2.06
CA ASN A 243 -7.18 -0.42 0.60
C ASN A 243 -6.24 0.60 -0.05
N LEU A 244 -5.57 0.19 -1.13
CA LEU A 244 -4.61 1.02 -1.83
C LEU A 244 -4.93 1.03 -3.33
N THR A 245 -5.07 2.22 -3.90
CA THR A 245 -5.02 2.43 -5.35
C THR A 245 -3.63 2.96 -5.70
N LEU A 246 -2.91 2.25 -6.55
CA LEU A 246 -1.53 2.56 -6.93
C LEU A 246 -1.39 2.51 -8.44
N SER A 247 -0.94 3.63 -9.02
CA SER A 247 -0.54 3.69 -10.43
C SER A 247 0.94 3.98 -10.54
N LEU A 248 1.66 3.19 -11.35
CA LEU A 248 3.08 3.40 -11.61
C LEU A 248 3.26 4.46 -12.70
N ALA A 249 4.29 5.30 -12.55
CA ALA A 249 4.70 6.23 -13.59
C ALA A 249 5.33 5.47 -14.78
N ALA A 250 5.34 6.09 -15.97
CA ALA A 250 5.97 5.51 -17.16
C ALA A 250 7.48 5.23 -16.94
N GLY A 251 8.00 4.18 -17.60
CA GLY A 251 9.38 3.74 -17.54
C GLY A 251 9.78 3.01 -16.26
N VAL A 252 8.82 2.69 -15.40
CA VAL A 252 9.07 2.03 -14.10
C VAL A 252 8.97 0.51 -14.27
N GLY A 253 10.14 -0.13 -14.43
CA GLY A 253 10.28 -1.59 -14.36
C GLY A 253 10.45 -2.03 -12.91
N SER A 254 9.34 -2.35 -12.24
CA SER A 254 9.31 -2.67 -10.82
C SER A 254 8.76 -4.06 -10.54
N THR A 255 9.23 -4.62 -9.43
CA THR A 255 8.54 -5.70 -8.74
C THR A 255 7.62 -5.08 -7.70
N ILE A 256 6.32 -5.29 -7.82
CA ILE A 256 5.34 -4.98 -6.78
C ILE A 256 5.05 -6.27 -6.03
N ASN A 257 5.29 -6.26 -4.72
CA ASN A 257 5.06 -7.41 -3.85
C ASN A 257 4.12 -7.00 -2.73
N ALA A 258 2.85 -7.36 -2.83
CA ALA A 258 1.84 -7.08 -1.82
C ALA A 258 1.49 -8.32 -0.97
N THR A 259 2.33 -9.36 -0.93
CA THR A 259 2.03 -10.62 -0.21
C THR A 259 1.65 -10.44 1.27
N GLY A 260 2.15 -9.40 1.95
CA GLY A 260 1.78 -9.03 3.32
C GLY A 260 0.50 -8.20 3.46
N PHE A 261 0.04 -7.58 2.38
CA PHE A 261 -1.06 -6.63 2.37
C PHE A 261 -2.41 -7.32 2.58
N THR A 262 -3.20 -6.83 3.54
CA THR A 262 -4.54 -7.36 3.84
C THR A 262 -5.66 -6.47 3.29
N GLY A 263 -5.37 -5.22 2.92
CA GLY A 263 -6.31 -4.38 2.18
C GLY A 263 -6.46 -4.86 0.73
N ARG A 264 -7.48 -4.36 0.02
CA ARG A 264 -7.58 -4.53 -1.43
C ARG A 264 -6.59 -3.63 -2.15
N LEU A 265 -5.84 -4.21 -3.08
CA LEU A 265 -4.94 -3.53 -3.99
C LEU A 265 -5.63 -3.31 -5.34
N ASN A 266 -5.69 -2.05 -5.77
CA ASN A 266 -6.01 -1.67 -7.14
C ASN A 266 -4.71 -1.14 -7.78
N LEU A 267 -4.05 -1.97 -8.57
CA LEU A 267 -2.75 -1.69 -9.17
C LEU A 267 -2.87 -1.48 -10.68
N THR A 268 -2.21 -0.45 -11.18
CA THR A 268 -1.95 -0.25 -12.62
C THR A 268 -0.45 -0.08 -12.82
N ALA A 269 0.15 -1.01 -13.57
CA ALA A 269 1.56 -0.98 -13.91
C ALA A 269 1.86 0.10 -14.97
N SER A 270 3.14 0.20 -15.35
CA SER A 270 3.64 1.22 -16.28
C SER A 270 3.60 0.71 -17.74
N ASP A 271 4.57 1.09 -18.58
CA ASP A 271 4.75 0.66 -19.97
C ASP A 271 5.84 -0.41 -20.15
N THR A 272 6.46 -0.89 -19.05
CA THR A 272 7.53 -1.90 -19.07
C THR A 272 7.14 -3.17 -18.34
N ALA A 273 7.71 -4.30 -18.76
CA ALA A 273 7.54 -5.60 -18.12
C ALA A 273 7.79 -5.53 -16.61
N ALA A 274 6.86 -6.09 -15.84
CA ALA A 274 6.78 -6.01 -14.41
C ALA A 274 6.47 -7.38 -13.78
N VAL A 275 6.76 -7.47 -12.48
CA VAL A 275 6.31 -8.58 -11.64
C VAL A 275 5.33 -8.01 -10.63
N LEU A 276 4.07 -8.42 -10.72
CA LEU A 276 2.96 -7.85 -9.97
C LEU A 276 2.36 -8.95 -9.11
N ILE A 277 2.49 -8.83 -7.79
CA ILE A 277 1.97 -9.81 -6.83
C ILE A 277 1.00 -9.07 -5.92
N GLY A 278 -0.28 -9.46 -5.96
CA GLY A 278 -1.30 -8.97 -5.05
C GLY A 278 -1.15 -9.51 -3.63
N GLY A 279 -2.04 -9.05 -2.77
CA GLY A 279 -2.13 -9.39 -1.37
C GLY A 279 -3.15 -10.47 -1.06
N ARG A 280 -3.87 -10.28 0.04
CA ARG A 280 -4.72 -11.32 0.64
C ARG A 280 -6.22 -11.10 0.46
N SER A 281 -6.58 -9.99 -0.18
CA SER A 281 -7.94 -9.56 -0.47
C SER A 281 -8.21 -9.68 -1.98
N ALA A 282 -9.46 -9.44 -2.41
CA ALA A 282 -9.83 -9.42 -3.82
C ALA A 282 -9.16 -8.21 -4.52
N ASP A 283 -8.08 -8.45 -5.25
CA ASP A 283 -7.27 -7.43 -5.87
C ASP A 283 -7.66 -7.18 -7.33
N THR A 284 -7.33 -6.00 -7.83
CA THR A 284 -7.44 -5.65 -9.25
C THR A 284 -6.06 -5.23 -9.73
N ILE A 285 -5.45 -6.05 -10.59
CA ILE A 285 -4.09 -5.84 -11.08
C ILE A 285 -4.15 -5.71 -12.59
N VAL A 286 -3.71 -4.55 -13.07
CA VAL A 286 -3.53 -4.27 -14.49
C VAL A 286 -2.04 -4.15 -14.78
N GLY A 287 -1.56 -5.01 -15.67
CA GLY A 287 -0.22 -4.97 -16.23
C GLY A 287 -0.02 -3.81 -17.19
N SER A 288 0.96 -3.97 -18.05
CA SER A 288 1.65 -2.94 -18.82
C SER A 288 1.55 -3.25 -20.31
N SER A 289 2.45 -2.66 -21.11
CA SER A 289 2.69 -3.10 -22.50
C SER A 289 3.85 -4.08 -22.65
N GLY A 290 4.54 -4.42 -21.57
CA GLY A 290 5.59 -5.43 -21.54
C GLY A 290 5.05 -6.79 -21.14
N ASN A 291 5.89 -7.82 -21.27
CA ASN A 291 5.52 -9.19 -20.87
C ASN A 291 5.53 -9.30 -19.34
N ASP A 292 4.36 -9.21 -18.72
CA ASP A 292 4.22 -9.16 -17.28
C ASP A 292 4.13 -10.54 -16.64
N THR A 293 4.54 -10.63 -15.37
CA THR A 293 4.20 -11.76 -14.50
C THR A 293 3.23 -11.27 -13.45
N ILE A 294 2.02 -11.82 -13.44
CA ILE A 294 0.93 -11.39 -12.57
C ILE A 294 0.50 -12.54 -11.68
N VAL A 295 0.46 -12.29 -10.37
CA VAL A 295 -0.05 -13.21 -9.35
C VAL A 295 -1.12 -12.44 -8.57
N GLY A 296 -2.34 -12.97 -8.53
CA GLY A 296 -3.44 -12.34 -7.79
C GLY A 296 -3.16 -12.23 -6.28
N GLY A 297 -2.45 -13.21 -5.73
CA GLY A 297 -2.05 -13.24 -4.33
C GLY A 297 -2.66 -14.44 -3.61
N THR A 298 -2.41 -14.55 -2.30
CA THR A 298 -2.95 -15.66 -1.51
C THR A 298 -4.27 -15.27 -0.89
N ALA A 299 -5.33 -15.88 -1.38
CA ALA A 299 -6.68 -15.65 -0.90
C ALA A 299 -6.83 -16.01 0.61
N SER A 300 -7.23 -15.03 1.45
CA SER A 300 -7.49 -15.24 2.88
C SER A 300 -8.87 -14.76 3.31
N GLY A 301 -9.92 -15.57 3.12
CA GLY A 301 -11.27 -15.25 3.58
C GLY A 301 -12.39 -15.74 2.65
N ASN A 302 -13.50 -15.01 2.59
CA ASN A 302 -14.59 -15.23 1.64
C ASN A 302 -14.59 -14.07 0.62
N ASN A 303 -14.91 -14.35 -0.65
CA ASN A 303 -15.11 -13.36 -1.72
C ASN A 303 -13.86 -12.54 -2.08
N ILE A 304 -12.78 -13.27 -2.35
CA ILE A 304 -11.38 -12.86 -2.48
C ILE A 304 -10.82 -13.11 -3.88
N ALA A 305 -11.70 -13.16 -4.88
CA ALA A 305 -11.29 -13.41 -6.25
C ALA A 305 -10.64 -12.16 -6.88
N ASP A 306 -9.56 -12.39 -7.61
CA ASP A 306 -8.76 -11.35 -8.22
C ASP A 306 -9.19 -11.07 -9.65
N ILE A 307 -8.99 -9.82 -10.07
CA ILE A 307 -9.18 -9.36 -11.44
C ILE A 307 -7.82 -9.02 -12.01
N LEU A 308 -7.37 -9.84 -12.96
CA LEU A 308 -6.06 -9.74 -13.58
C LEU A 308 -6.23 -9.29 -15.04
N THR A 309 -5.48 -8.28 -15.44
CA THR A 309 -5.39 -7.78 -16.81
C THR A 309 -3.91 -7.76 -17.16
N GLY A 310 -3.49 -8.46 -18.21
CA GLY A 310 -2.10 -8.48 -18.65
C GLY A 310 -1.69 -7.16 -19.30
N GLY A 311 -2.59 -6.63 -20.14
CA GLY A 311 -2.35 -5.48 -20.98
C GLY A 311 -1.92 -5.93 -22.37
N ALA A 312 -0.89 -5.28 -22.92
CA ALA A 312 -0.27 -5.73 -24.16
C ALA A 312 1.02 -6.47 -23.83
N GLY A 313 1.41 -7.41 -24.68
CA GLY A 313 2.58 -8.25 -24.40
C GLY A 313 2.17 -9.72 -24.44
N ASN A 314 3.11 -10.57 -24.03
CA ASN A 314 2.83 -11.97 -23.75
C ASN A 314 2.93 -12.16 -22.24
N ASP A 315 1.80 -12.12 -21.56
CA ASP A 315 1.75 -12.06 -20.11
C ASP A 315 1.71 -13.46 -19.49
N ASN A 316 2.14 -13.56 -18.25
CA ASN A 316 2.13 -14.80 -17.48
C ASN A 316 1.31 -14.62 -16.21
N PHE A 317 0.13 -15.21 -16.19
CA PHE A 317 -0.76 -15.27 -15.03
C PHE A 317 -0.42 -16.51 -14.21
N LYS A 318 0.12 -16.33 -13.00
CA LYS A 318 0.49 -17.45 -12.15
C LYS A 318 -0.55 -17.71 -11.06
N PHE A 319 -0.81 -19.00 -10.85
CA PHE A 319 -1.53 -19.55 -9.71
C PHE A 319 -0.66 -20.66 -9.13
N LEU A 320 -0.09 -20.45 -7.95
CA LEU A 320 0.87 -21.35 -7.31
C LEU A 320 0.20 -22.40 -6.44
N THR A 321 -0.97 -22.10 -5.90
CA THR A 321 -1.75 -23.05 -5.09
C THR A 321 -3.24 -22.92 -5.34
N LEU A 322 -3.97 -23.99 -5.04
CA LEU A 322 -5.42 -24.02 -5.08
C LEU A 322 -6.04 -22.94 -4.18
N ALA A 323 -5.38 -22.58 -3.07
CA ALA A 323 -5.85 -21.54 -2.17
C ALA A 323 -5.88 -20.15 -2.82
N GLU A 324 -5.05 -19.89 -3.83
CA GLU A 324 -5.09 -18.62 -4.58
C GLU A 324 -6.37 -18.57 -5.44
N THR A 325 -6.77 -19.70 -6.01
CA THR A 325 -7.96 -19.79 -6.88
C THR A 325 -9.27 -20.10 -6.18
N ARG A 326 -9.24 -20.35 -4.86
CA ARG A 326 -10.42 -20.84 -4.13
C ARG A 326 -10.98 -19.81 -3.17
N ASN A 327 -12.28 -19.60 -3.35
CA ASN A 327 -13.15 -19.10 -2.31
C ASN A 327 -13.91 -20.27 -1.65
N ASN A 328 -13.90 -20.33 -0.32
CA ASN A 328 -14.48 -21.44 0.45
C ASN A 328 -15.98 -21.68 0.20
N ASP A 329 -16.70 -20.69 -0.34
CA ASP A 329 -18.13 -20.81 -0.70
C ASP A 329 -18.39 -20.69 -2.22
N LEU A 330 -17.36 -20.74 -3.07
CA LEU A 330 -17.48 -20.55 -4.53
C LEU A 330 -18.57 -21.45 -5.15
N LEU A 331 -18.66 -22.70 -4.71
CA LEU A 331 -19.30 -23.75 -5.53
C LEU A 331 -20.57 -24.35 -4.92
N ASN A 332 -20.91 -24.00 -3.67
CA ASN A 332 -22.30 -24.06 -3.20
C ASN A 332 -23.07 -22.80 -3.54
N SER A 333 -22.38 -21.79 -4.09
CA SER A 333 -22.98 -20.51 -4.38
C SER A 333 -24.07 -20.63 -5.45
N LEU A 334 -25.23 -20.06 -5.14
CA LEU A 334 -26.27 -19.75 -6.13
C LEU A 334 -25.97 -18.42 -6.83
N ARG A 335 -24.70 -17.98 -6.78
CA ARG A 335 -24.27 -16.75 -7.44
C ARG A 335 -24.35 -16.93 -8.95
N THR A 336 -24.86 -15.91 -9.58
CA THR A 336 -25.19 -15.88 -11.00
C THR A 336 -24.14 -15.15 -11.84
N ASP A 337 -23.00 -14.79 -11.24
CA ASP A 337 -21.88 -14.11 -11.87
C ASP A 337 -20.56 -14.81 -11.51
N ALA A 338 -19.48 -14.45 -12.21
CA ALA A 338 -18.15 -15.03 -11.99
C ALA A 338 -17.32 -14.32 -10.89
N ALA A 339 -17.90 -13.44 -10.06
CA ALA A 339 -17.15 -12.59 -9.14
C ALA A 339 -16.58 -13.33 -7.91
N LEU A 340 -16.82 -14.63 -7.80
CA LEU A 340 -16.17 -15.48 -6.80
C LEU A 340 -14.96 -16.24 -7.37
N MET A 341 -14.75 -16.19 -8.70
CA MET A 341 -13.64 -16.81 -9.42
C MET A 341 -12.61 -15.77 -9.79
N ASP A 342 -11.33 -16.14 -9.80
CA ASP A 342 -10.32 -15.28 -10.43
C ASP A 342 -10.64 -15.08 -11.91
N ARG A 343 -10.31 -13.88 -12.38
CA ARG A 343 -10.65 -13.44 -13.72
C ARG A 343 -9.40 -12.95 -14.41
N ILE A 344 -9.07 -13.57 -15.54
CA ILE A 344 -8.14 -12.99 -16.51
C ILE A 344 -8.98 -12.29 -17.57
N THR A 345 -8.78 -10.99 -17.70
CA THR A 345 -9.73 -10.12 -18.42
C THR A 345 -9.43 -9.92 -19.91
N ASP A 346 -8.20 -10.21 -20.32
CA ASP A 346 -7.71 -9.94 -21.67
C ASP A 346 -6.84 -11.07 -22.21
N PHE A 347 -7.02 -12.30 -21.70
CA PHE A 347 -6.21 -13.45 -22.08
C PHE A 347 -6.16 -13.64 -23.60
N ASN A 348 -4.98 -13.47 -24.15
CA ASN A 348 -4.67 -13.66 -25.55
C ASN A 348 -3.82 -14.93 -25.71
N GLY A 349 -4.49 -16.08 -25.78
CA GLY A 349 -3.83 -17.38 -25.90
C GLY A 349 -2.89 -17.48 -27.10
N ASN A 350 -1.87 -18.33 -26.95
CA ASN A 350 -0.72 -18.43 -27.82
C ASN A 350 -0.94 -19.31 -29.05
N GLY A 351 -1.94 -20.21 -29.09
CA GLY A 351 -2.14 -21.06 -30.27
C GLY A 351 -0.87 -21.82 -30.68
N ALA A 352 -0.39 -21.60 -31.91
CA ALA A 352 0.92 -22.08 -32.38
C ALA A 352 2.01 -20.97 -32.39
N GLY A 353 1.70 -19.78 -31.86
CA GLY A 353 2.52 -18.58 -31.88
C GLY A 353 2.85 -18.06 -30.47
N ILE A 354 3.01 -16.75 -30.36
CA ILE A 354 3.25 -16.03 -29.10
C ILE A 354 1.91 -15.54 -28.54
N GLY A 355 1.78 -15.55 -27.21
CA GLY A 355 0.61 -15.06 -26.49
C GLY A 355 0.78 -15.30 -24.99
N ASP A 356 -0.27 -15.01 -24.25
CA ASP A 356 -0.33 -15.13 -22.82
C ASP A 356 -0.23 -16.59 -22.37
N THR A 357 0.17 -16.78 -21.11
CA THR A 357 0.30 -18.07 -20.47
C THR A 357 -0.32 -18.07 -19.08
N ILE A 358 -0.79 -19.23 -18.67
CA ILE A 358 -1.25 -19.51 -17.30
C ILE A 358 -0.29 -20.51 -16.70
N THR A 359 0.44 -20.10 -15.66
CA THR A 359 1.39 -20.97 -14.98
C THR A 359 0.79 -21.51 -13.69
N PHE A 360 0.79 -22.83 -13.53
CA PHE A 360 0.43 -23.50 -12.28
C PHE A 360 1.65 -23.88 -11.46
N GLY A 361 1.53 -23.75 -10.14
CA GLY A 361 2.55 -24.13 -9.16
C GLY A 361 2.90 -25.62 -9.15
N ILE A 362 4.17 -25.92 -8.87
CA ILE A 362 4.73 -27.28 -8.75
C ILE A 362 4.82 -27.78 -7.30
N GLY A 363 4.18 -27.07 -6.36
CA GLY A 363 4.15 -27.46 -4.95
C GLY A 363 3.43 -28.79 -4.73
N ALA A 364 3.88 -29.57 -3.74
CA ALA A 364 3.19 -30.79 -3.36
C ALA A 364 1.76 -30.50 -2.88
N ASN A 365 0.80 -31.22 -3.45
CA ASN A 365 -0.64 -31.03 -3.27
C ASN A 365 -1.16 -29.64 -3.64
N ALA A 366 -0.43 -28.87 -4.45
CA ALA A 366 -0.82 -27.50 -4.81
C ALA A 366 -2.22 -27.44 -5.42
N PHE A 367 -2.59 -28.42 -6.24
CA PHE A 367 -3.88 -28.46 -6.97
C PHE A 367 -4.68 -29.75 -6.76
N GLY A 368 -4.38 -30.52 -5.71
CA GLY A 368 -5.07 -31.78 -5.46
C GLY A 368 -4.29 -32.72 -4.55
N VAL A 369 -5.00 -33.54 -3.78
CA VAL A 369 -4.35 -34.47 -2.84
C VAL A 369 -3.60 -35.55 -3.61
N GLY A 370 -2.30 -35.69 -3.36
CA GLY A 370 -1.42 -36.64 -4.04
C GLY A 370 -0.86 -36.15 -5.37
N LEU A 371 -1.24 -34.96 -5.84
CA LEU A 371 -0.68 -34.35 -7.05
C LEU A 371 0.57 -33.52 -6.72
N THR A 372 1.60 -33.66 -7.54
CA THR A 372 2.77 -32.79 -7.53
C THR A 372 3.22 -32.62 -8.97
N PHE A 373 2.82 -31.50 -9.57
CA PHE A 373 3.28 -31.14 -10.89
C PHE A 373 4.78 -30.82 -10.87
N THR A 374 5.39 -30.83 -12.04
CA THR A 374 6.80 -30.53 -12.26
C THR A 374 6.91 -29.66 -13.51
N SER A 375 8.08 -29.08 -13.76
CA SER A 375 8.31 -28.37 -15.04
C SER A 375 8.22 -29.27 -16.28
N GLY A 376 8.19 -30.60 -16.10
CA GLY A 376 7.96 -31.57 -17.18
C GLY A 376 6.50 -32.02 -17.31
N THR A 377 5.59 -31.54 -16.47
CA THR A 377 4.15 -31.82 -16.58
C THR A 377 3.61 -31.18 -17.86
N THR A 378 2.79 -31.91 -18.60
CA THR A 378 2.12 -31.42 -19.81
C THR A 378 0.63 -31.24 -19.57
N ALA A 379 0.01 -30.23 -20.18
CA ALA A 379 -1.44 -30.08 -20.16
C ALA A 379 -2.09 -30.83 -21.34
N VAL A 380 -3.26 -31.42 -21.09
CA VAL A 380 -4.19 -31.87 -22.14
C VAL A 380 -5.42 -30.99 -22.03
N VAL A 381 -5.73 -30.25 -23.09
CA VAL A 381 -6.88 -29.34 -23.13
C VAL A 381 -8.03 -29.97 -23.91
N THR A 382 -9.18 -30.08 -23.26
CA THR A 382 -10.42 -30.62 -23.83
C THR A 382 -11.49 -29.54 -23.89
N ALA A 383 -12.04 -29.27 -25.08
CA ALA A 383 -13.13 -28.31 -25.23
C ALA A 383 -14.44 -28.88 -24.68
N VAL A 384 -15.18 -28.08 -23.92
CA VAL A 384 -16.48 -28.43 -23.33
C VAL A 384 -17.49 -27.33 -23.66
N ALA A 385 -18.64 -27.70 -24.20
CA ALA A 385 -19.70 -26.76 -24.54
C ALA A 385 -20.86 -26.88 -23.56
N VAL A 386 -21.18 -25.80 -22.86
CA VAL A 386 -22.32 -25.72 -21.94
C VAL A 386 -23.34 -24.72 -22.53
N SER A 387 -24.53 -25.22 -22.86
CA SER A 387 -25.53 -24.39 -23.55
C SER A 387 -26.04 -23.21 -22.69
N ASN A 388 -26.19 -23.45 -21.39
CA ASN A 388 -26.66 -22.46 -20.42
C ASN A 388 -26.16 -22.80 -19.02
N ALA A 389 -25.80 -21.82 -18.19
CA ALA A 389 -25.71 -21.99 -16.74
C ALA A 389 -26.38 -20.82 -16.00
N THR A 390 -27.17 -21.12 -14.97
CA THR A 390 -27.91 -20.11 -14.20
C THR A 390 -27.11 -19.57 -13.05
N ASP A 391 -26.22 -20.40 -12.49
CA ASP A 391 -25.36 -20.12 -11.34
C ASP A 391 -24.13 -21.05 -11.37
N ILE A 392 -23.16 -20.81 -10.48
CA ILE A 392 -21.88 -21.54 -10.47
C ILE A 392 -22.10 -23.04 -10.23
N ARG A 393 -23.08 -23.40 -9.40
CA ARG A 393 -23.43 -24.80 -9.12
C ARG A 393 -23.89 -25.52 -10.39
N SER A 394 -24.86 -24.95 -11.10
CA SER A 394 -25.40 -25.51 -12.34
C SER A 394 -24.37 -25.54 -13.47
N LEU A 395 -23.41 -24.61 -13.48
CA LEU A 395 -22.25 -24.67 -14.37
C LEU A 395 -21.44 -25.94 -14.09
N ASN A 396 -21.07 -26.18 -12.83
CA ASN A 396 -20.30 -27.36 -12.42
C ASN A 396 -21.02 -28.68 -12.78
N GLU A 397 -22.31 -28.79 -12.47
CA GLU A 397 -23.13 -29.96 -12.80
C GLU A 397 -23.17 -30.24 -14.32
N LYS A 398 -23.24 -29.19 -15.14
CA LYS A 398 -23.30 -29.32 -16.59
C LYS A 398 -21.95 -29.67 -17.21
N ILE A 399 -20.85 -29.12 -16.70
CA ILE A 399 -19.51 -29.53 -17.15
C ILE A 399 -19.33 -31.02 -16.90
N TRP A 400 -19.68 -31.49 -15.70
CA TRP A 400 -19.63 -32.92 -15.37
C TRP A 400 -20.52 -33.77 -16.28
N ALA A 401 -21.73 -33.31 -16.62
CA ALA A 401 -22.61 -34.04 -17.54
C ALA A 401 -22.00 -34.23 -18.94
N GLU A 402 -21.20 -33.26 -19.41
CA GLU A 402 -20.54 -33.31 -20.71
C GLU A 402 -19.29 -34.21 -20.71
N VAL A 403 -18.48 -34.20 -19.64
CA VAL A 403 -17.18 -34.91 -19.61
C VAL A 403 -17.18 -36.20 -18.78
N GLY A 404 -18.12 -36.40 -17.87
CA GLY A 404 -17.94 -37.33 -16.75
C GLY A 404 -17.77 -38.81 -17.12
N ALA A 405 -18.38 -39.27 -18.21
CA ALA A 405 -18.20 -40.65 -18.68
C ALA A 405 -16.81 -40.91 -19.31
N THR A 406 -16.13 -39.85 -19.76
CA THR A 406 -14.83 -39.91 -20.45
C THR A 406 -13.73 -39.20 -19.67
N ALA A 407 -14.03 -38.68 -18.47
CA ALA A 407 -13.10 -37.93 -17.64
C ALA A 407 -11.89 -38.79 -17.21
N ILE A 408 -10.72 -38.20 -17.42
CA ILE A 408 -9.41 -38.72 -17.01
C ILE A 408 -8.94 -37.84 -15.85
N ALA A 409 -8.30 -38.42 -14.85
CA ALA A 409 -7.72 -37.64 -13.75
C ALA A 409 -6.42 -36.97 -14.20
N SER A 410 -6.17 -35.78 -13.68
CA SER A 410 -4.83 -35.22 -13.60
C SER A 410 -3.89 -36.19 -12.86
N THR A 411 -2.64 -36.22 -13.30
CA THR A 411 -1.54 -36.95 -12.70
C THR A 411 -0.34 -36.03 -12.59
N ASN A 412 0.72 -36.44 -11.88
CA ASN A 412 1.95 -35.65 -11.81
C ASN A 412 2.56 -35.36 -13.19
N ALA A 413 2.35 -36.24 -14.18
CA ALA A 413 2.89 -36.08 -15.53
C ALA A 413 1.96 -35.32 -16.48
N VAL A 414 0.63 -35.42 -16.28
CA VAL A 414 -0.36 -34.86 -17.20
C VAL A 414 -1.47 -34.17 -16.42
N ALA A 415 -1.63 -32.87 -16.62
CA ALA A 415 -2.77 -32.12 -16.11
C ALA A 415 -3.93 -32.16 -17.11
N GLN A 416 -5.14 -32.44 -16.64
CA GLN A 416 -6.35 -32.43 -17.46
C GLN A 416 -7.04 -31.07 -17.30
N VAL A 417 -7.16 -30.35 -18.41
CA VAL A 417 -7.70 -28.99 -18.46
C VAL A 417 -8.89 -28.96 -19.39
N TYR A 418 -9.97 -28.32 -18.97
CA TYR A 418 -11.19 -28.13 -19.75
C TYR A 418 -11.33 -26.67 -20.16
N ASP A 419 -11.44 -26.43 -21.47
CA ASP A 419 -11.81 -25.14 -22.07
C ASP A 419 -13.33 -25.09 -22.19
N VAL A 420 -13.98 -24.53 -21.18
CA VAL A 420 -15.43 -24.50 -21.07
C VAL A 420 -15.97 -23.24 -21.73
N THR A 421 -16.84 -23.42 -22.72
CA THR A 421 -17.62 -22.33 -23.33
C THR A 421 -19.07 -22.41 -22.89
N VAL A 422 -19.55 -21.37 -22.21
CA VAL A 422 -20.95 -21.23 -21.82
C VAL A 422 -21.64 -20.24 -22.75
N THR A 423 -22.58 -20.71 -23.57
CA THR A 423 -23.19 -19.87 -24.62
C THR A 423 -24.37 -19.02 -24.16
N GLY A 424 -24.95 -19.32 -23.00
CA GLY A 424 -26.17 -18.63 -22.52
C GLY A 424 -26.33 -18.68 -21.00
N GLY A 425 -27.31 -17.93 -20.50
CA GLY A 425 -27.50 -17.76 -19.05
C GLY A 425 -26.64 -16.62 -18.50
N LEU A 426 -26.62 -16.48 -17.17
CA LEU A 426 -25.95 -15.37 -16.48
C LEU A 426 -24.44 -15.59 -16.34
N LEU A 427 -24.00 -16.83 -16.50
CA LEU A 427 -22.58 -17.22 -16.59
C LEU A 427 -22.15 -17.48 -18.03
N ALA A 428 -22.75 -16.81 -19.02
CA ALA A 428 -22.24 -16.88 -20.39
C ALA A 428 -20.80 -16.33 -20.42
N GLY A 429 -19.87 -17.09 -21.00
CA GLY A 429 -18.45 -16.78 -20.93
C GLY A 429 -17.54 -17.96 -21.23
N ARG A 430 -16.25 -17.79 -20.96
CA ARG A 430 -15.20 -18.80 -21.11
C ARG A 430 -14.56 -19.06 -19.76
N TYR A 431 -14.26 -20.33 -19.49
CA TYR A 431 -13.69 -20.77 -18.22
C TYR A 431 -12.63 -21.83 -18.47
N LEU A 432 -11.53 -21.73 -17.75
CA LEU A 432 -10.57 -22.82 -17.59
C LEU A 432 -10.95 -23.61 -16.35
N VAL A 433 -11.03 -24.93 -16.47
CA VAL A 433 -11.17 -25.83 -15.31
C VAL A 433 -10.03 -26.84 -15.33
N MET A 434 -9.29 -26.98 -14.23
CA MET A 434 -8.23 -27.98 -14.10
C MET A 434 -8.59 -29.01 -13.04
N ASP A 435 -8.64 -30.28 -13.46
CA ASP A 435 -8.98 -31.42 -12.62
C ASP A 435 -7.94 -31.62 -11.52
N ASN A 436 -8.41 -31.85 -10.30
CA ASN A 436 -7.62 -32.02 -9.09
C ASN A 436 -7.07 -33.45 -8.86
N GLY A 437 -7.25 -34.35 -9.83
CA GLY A 437 -6.82 -35.75 -9.78
C GLY A 437 -7.89 -36.75 -9.33
N ASP A 438 -9.12 -36.32 -9.03
CA ASP A 438 -10.21 -37.20 -8.60
C ASP A 438 -11.12 -37.69 -9.75
N ARG A 439 -10.88 -37.22 -10.99
CA ARG A 439 -11.64 -37.53 -12.22
C ARG A 439 -13.04 -36.95 -12.24
N ILE A 440 -13.43 -36.16 -11.25
CA ILE A 440 -14.76 -35.60 -11.11
C ILE A 440 -14.63 -34.10 -11.25
N VAL A 441 -15.20 -33.52 -12.31
CA VAL A 441 -15.24 -32.06 -12.40
C VAL A 441 -16.13 -31.52 -11.29
N ASN A 442 -15.51 -30.93 -10.28
CA ASN A 442 -16.16 -30.55 -9.04
C ASN A 442 -15.53 -29.32 -8.37
N VAL A 443 -16.07 -29.05 -7.18
CA VAL A 443 -15.78 -27.88 -6.35
C VAL A 443 -14.35 -27.81 -5.81
N ALA A 444 -13.59 -28.89 -5.94
CA ALA A 444 -12.21 -28.96 -5.53
C ALA A 444 -11.23 -28.71 -6.68
N ASP A 445 -11.73 -28.52 -7.90
CA ASP A 445 -10.94 -28.14 -9.07
C ASP A 445 -10.66 -26.64 -9.09
N THR A 446 -9.58 -26.27 -9.79
CA THR A 446 -9.31 -24.86 -10.08
C THR A 446 -10.20 -24.41 -11.23
N MET A 447 -10.94 -23.32 -11.04
CA MET A 447 -11.74 -22.68 -12.08
C MET A 447 -11.42 -21.20 -12.19
N ILE A 448 -11.06 -20.76 -13.41
CA ILE A 448 -10.66 -19.38 -13.73
C ILE A 448 -11.56 -18.88 -14.85
N SER A 449 -12.09 -17.66 -14.73
CA SER A 449 -12.83 -17.00 -15.80
C SER A 449 -11.88 -16.30 -16.76
N LEU A 450 -12.09 -16.52 -18.06
CA LEU A 450 -11.27 -15.95 -19.11
C LEU A 450 -12.13 -15.01 -19.98
N THR A 451 -11.64 -13.81 -20.25
CA THR A 451 -12.16 -12.93 -21.31
C THR A 451 -11.02 -12.47 -22.22
N GLY A 452 -11.34 -11.90 -23.39
CA GLY A 452 -10.35 -11.48 -24.39
C GLY A 452 -10.01 -12.55 -25.45
N MET A 453 -10.17 -13.83 -25.13
CA MET A 453 -9.91 -14.93 -26.07
C MET A 453 -10.84 -14.93 -27.29
N THR A 454 -10.25 -15.03 -28.49
CA THR A 454 -10.99 -15.20 -29.76
C THR A 454 -10.93 -16.62 -30.33
N GLY A 455 -10.10 -17.51 -29.74
CA GLY A 455 -9.89 -18.90 -30.16
C GLY A 455 -10.11 -19.93 -29.05
N ALA A 456 -9.58 -21.14 -29.28
CA ALA A 456 -9.54 -22.21 -28.29
C ALA A 456 -8.33 -22.04 -27.35
N LEU A 457 -8.43 -22.54 -26.13
CA LEU A 457 -7.28 -22.71 -25.25
C LEU A 457 -6.43 -23.89 -25.75
N HIS A 458 -5.12 -23.73 -25.73
CA HIS A 458 -4.14 -24.71 -26.18
C HIS A 458 -3.28 -25.22 -25.04
N ALA A 459 -2.73 -26.43 -25.18
CA ALA A 459 -1.83 -26.99 -24.17
C ALA A 459 -0.57 -26.14 -23.94
N SER A 460 -0.14 -25.39 -24.96
CA SER A 460 0.98 -24.44 -24.87
C SER A 460 0.65 -23.20 -24.04
N ASP A 461 -0.63 -22.87 -23.82
CA ASP A 461 -1.04 -21.78 -22.93
C ASP A 461 -0.78 -22.11 -21.46
N ILE A 462 -0.60 -23.40 -21.13
CA ILE A 462 -0.53 -23.88 -19.75
C ILE A 462 0.90 -24.32 -19.43
N LEU A 463 1.48 -23.67 -18.43
CA LEU A 463 2.83 -23.94 -17.94
C LEU A 463 2.80 -24.46 -16.50
N PHE A 464 3.89 -25.10 -16.09
CA PHE A 464 4.08 -25.56 -14.70
C PHE A 464 5.45 -25.09 -14.21
N ALA A 465 5.47 -24.25 -13.18
CA ALA A 465 6.71 -23.70 -12.62
C ALA A 465 6.57 -23.32 -11.14
N ALA A 466 7.69 -22.95 -10.53
CA ALA A 466 7.72 -22.42 -9.16
C ALA A 466 7.31 -20.94 -9.09
#